data_AF-A0A392PQT5-F1
#
_entry.id   AF-A0A392PQT5-F1
#
_cell.length_a   1.000
_cell.length_b   1.000
_cell.length_c   1.000
_cell.angle_alpha   90.00
_cell.angle_beta   90.00
_cell.angle_gamma   90.00
#
_symmetry.space_group_name_H-M   'P 1'
#
loop_
_entity.id
_entity.type
_entity.pdbx_description
1 polymer ?
#
loop_
_entity_poly.entity_id
_entity_poly.type
_entity_poly.pdbx_seq_one_letter_code
_entity_poly.pdbx_strand_id
1 'polypeptide(L)'
;MILDAGLIPNVKVPKDKTWDDATVQALVQAVAKFEDWMQDIISGEIVPEGYILMQNKNLGKDSSVSQPESLKQIYDEFCPILLNQFKSREHTKFETFDLALDEFYSKIESQRSEQQHKAKENSALQKLNKIRNDQ
;
A
#
# COMPACT_ATOMS: atom_id res chain seq x y z
N MET A 1 -14.30 -4.19 -0.73
CA MET A 1 -15.45 -4.90 -1.35
C MET A 1 -15.58 -6.34 -0.86
N ILE A 2 -14.64 -7.26 -1.16
CA ILE A 2 -14.71 -8.66 -0.68
C ILE A 2 -14.71 -8.73 0.85
N LEU A 3 -13.77 -8.04 1.49
CA LEU A 3 -13.72 -7.94 2.95
C LEU A 3 -14.92 -7.18 3.55
N ASP A 4 -15.53 -6.25 2.79
CA ASP A 4 -16.73 -5.52 3.24
C ASP A 4 -17.99 -6.40 3.16
N ALA A 5 -18.02 -7.37 2.25
CA ALA A 5 -19.02 -8.42 2.18
C ALA A 5 -18.79 -9.54 3.22
N GLY A 6 -17.83 -9.38 4.14
CA GLY A 6 -17.53 -10.35 5.19
C GLY A 6 -16.74 -11.58 4.73
N LEU A 7 -16.24 -11.59 3.50
CA LEU A 7 -15.46 -12.70 2.95
C LEU A 7 -13.98 -12.55 3.30
N ILE A 8 -13.29 -13.68 3.49
CA ILE A 8 -11.85 -13.69 3.74
C ILE A 8 -11.05 -13.49 2.43
N PRO A 9 -9.80 -12.98 2.49
CA PRO A 9 -8.94 -12.89 1.32
C PRO A 9 -8.75 -14.25 0.65
N ASN A 10 -8.67 -14.27 -0.69
CA ASN A 10 -8.46 -15.47 -1.50
C ASN A 10 -9.56 -16.55 -1.38
N VAL A 11 -10.79 -16.16 -1.00
CA VAL A 11 -11.96 -17.04 -1.08
C VAL A 11 -12.05 -17.65 -2.48
N LYS A 12 -12.16 -18.98 -2.54
CA LYS A 12 -12.38 -19.71 -3.80
C LYS A 12 -13.86 -19.77 -4.11
N VAL A 13 -14.20 -19.61 -5.38
CA VAL A 13 -15.54 -19.92 -5.88
C VAL A 13 -15.74 -21.46 -5.81
N PRO A 14 -16.81 -21.95 -5.17
CA PRO A 14 -17.15 -23.36 -5.10
C PRO A 14 -17.24 -23.99 -6.49
N LYS A 15 -16.84 -25.25 -6.58
CA LYS A 15 -16.78 -25.99 -7.86
C LYS A 15 -18.16 -26.27 -8.45
N ASP A 16 -19.16 -26.35 -7.59
CA ASP A 16 -20.59 -26.45 -7.90
C ASP A 16 -21.21 -25.09 -8.28
N LYS A 17 -20.42 -23.99 -8.27
CA LYS A 17 -20.81 -22.62 -8.62
C LYS A 17 -21.92 -22.01 -7.75
N THR A 18 -22.22 -22.62 -6.61
CA THR A 18 -23.29 -22.12 -5.72
C THR A 18 -22.67 -21.49 -4.48
N TRP A 19 -22.41 -20.19 -4.55
CA TRP A 19 -22.50 -19.39 -3.33
C TRP A 19 -23.96 -19.30 -2.92
N ASP A 20 -24.20 -19.24 -1.61
CA ASP A 20 -25.54 -18.95 -1.12
C ASP A 20 -25.94 -17.53 -1.56
N ASP A 21 -27.24 -17.33 -1.71
CA ASP A 21 -27.80 -16.08 -2.21
C ASP A 21 -27.43 -14.89 -1.32
N ALA A 22 -27.31 -15.10 0.00
CA ALA A 22 -26.92 -14.05 0.93
C ALA A 22 -25.48 -13.59 0.72
N THR A 23 -24.54 -14.51 0.45
CA THR A 23 -23.15 -14.17 0.09
C THR A 23 -23.09 -13.38 -1.21
N VAL A 24 -23.84 -13.79 -2.23
CA VAL A 24 -23.89 -13.08 -3.51
C VAL A 24 -24.48 -11.68 -3.32
N GLN A 25 -25.58 -11.56 -2.57
CA GLN A 25 -26.22 -10.29 -2.27
C GLN A 25 -25.30 -9.35 -1.48
N ALA A 26 -24.58 -9.86 -0.48
CA ALA A 26 -23.62 -9.07 0.30
C ALA A 26 -22.51 -8.49 -0.59
N LEU A 27 -22.02 -9.26 -1.57
CA LEU A 27 -21.04 -8.77 -2.53
C LEU A 27 -21.61 -7.70 -3.46
N VAL A 28 -22.80 -7.93 -4.02
CA VAL A 28 -23.48 -6.94 -4.87
C VAL A 28 -23.69 -5.63 -4.10
N GLN A 29 -24.12 -5.70 -2.84
CA GLN A 29 -24.28 -4.53 -1.99
C GLN A 29 -22.95 -3.82 -1.68
N ALA A 30 -21.88 -4.58 -1.41
CA ALA A 30 -20.56 -4.00 -1.21
C ALA A 30 -20.02 -3.32 -2.47
N VAL A 31 -20.41 -3.82 -3.66
CA VAL A 31 -20.09 -3.18 -4.95
C VAL A 31 -20.89 -1.90 -5.14
N ALA A 32 -22.21 -1.97 -5.02
CA ALA A 32 -23.08 -0.82 -5.20
C ALA A 32 -22.68 0.35 -4.28
N LYS A 33 -22.41 0.08 -3.01
CA LYS A 33 -21.96 1.13 -2.06
C LYS A 33 -20.68 1.83 -2.49
N PHE A 34 -19.76 1.12 -3.11
CA PHE A 34 -18.51 1.70 -3.60
C PHE A 34 -18.74 2.50 -4.89
N GLU A 35 -19.62 2.03 -5.77
CA GLU A 35 -20.02 2.75 -6.98
C GLU A 35 -20.77 4.05 -6.64
N ASP A 36 -21.71 4.01 -5.69
CA ASP A 36 -22.43 5.18 -5.19
C ASP A 36 -21.44 6.22 -4.63
N TRP A 37 -20.53 5.80 -3.76
CA TRP A 37 -19.48 6.69 -3.23
C TRP A 37 -18.60 7.30 -4.33
N MET A 38 -18.26 6.52 -5.36
CA MET A 38 -17.48 7.03 -6.49
C MET A 38 -18.27 8.05 -7.31
N GLN A 39 -19.58 7.83 -7.48
CA GLN A 39 -20.46 8.75 -8.19
C GLN A 39 -20.62 10.09 -7.45
N ASP A 40 -20.67 10.07 -6.13
CA ASP A 40 -20.70 11.27 -5.27
C ASP A 40 -19.41 12.09 -5.40
N ILE A 41 -18.25 11.42 -5.59
CA ILE A 41 -16.98 12.10 -5.86
C ILE A 41 -16.96 12.72 -7.25
N ILE A 42 -17.38 11.97 -8.27
CA ILE A 42 -17.37 12.45 -9.67
C ILE A 42 -18.32 13.65 -9.84
N SER A 43 -19.45 13.63 -9.15
CA SER A 43 -20.41 14.75 -9.15
C SER A 43 -19.94 15.95 -8.33
N GLY A 44 -18.90 15.79 -7.52
CA GLY A 44 -18.35 16.84 -6.64
C GLY A 44 -19.14 17.05 -5.35
N GLU A 45 -20.07 16.15 -5.03
CA GLU A 45 -20.81 16.16 -3.75
C GLU A 45 -19.90 15.80 -2.57
N ILE A 46 -18.90 14.95 -2.81
CA ILE A 46 -17.91 14.54 -1.81
C ILE A 46 -16.51 14.88 -2.30
N VAL A 47 -15.74 15.56 -1.44
CA VAL A 47 -14.29 15.64 -1.58
C VAL A 47 -13.68 14.44 -0.86
N PRO A 48 -12.95 13.54 -1.56
CA PRO A 48 -12.37 12.37 -0.92
C PRO A 48 -11.22 12.75 0.00
N GLU A 49 -11.12 12.02 1.11
CA GLU A 49 -9.92 12.03 1.96
C GLU A 49 -8.71 11.46 1.20
N GLY A 50 -7.52 11.66 1.75
CA GLY A 50 -6.28 11.13 1.18
C GLY A 50 -5.58 10.15 2.10
N TYR A 51 -4.98 9.11 1.55
CA TYR A 51 -4.17 8.16 2.30
C TYR A 51 -2.86 7.90 1.57
N ILE A 52 -1.76 7.87 2.30
CA ILE A 52 -0.46 7.37 1.82
C ILE A 52 -0.14 6.09 2.60
N LEU A 53 0.09 5.01 1.89
CA LEU A 53 0.49 3.70 2.41
C LEU A 53 2.02 3.56 2.40
N MET A 54 2.57 3.01 3.47
CA MET A 54 4.00 2.80 3.62
C MET A 54 4.40 1.40 3.16
N GLN A 55 5.63 1.23 2.66
CA GLN A 55 6.16 -0.09 2.34
C GLN A 55 6.12 -1.01 3.57
N ASN A 56 5.55 -2.20 3.38
CA ASN A 56 5.57 -3.22 4.42
C ASN A 56 7.03 -3.64 4.66
N LYS A 57 7.55 -3.27 5.83
CA LYS A 57 8.78 -3.85 6.36
C LYS A 57 8.47 -5.29 6.74
N ASN A 58 8.42 -6.20 5.77
CA ASN A 58 8.44 -7.62 6.10
C ASN A 58 9.70 -7.85 6.95
N LEU A 59 9.50 -8.36 8.18
CA LEU A 59 10.53 -8.91 9.06
C LEU A 59 11.27 -10.00 8.27
N GLY A 60 12.35 -9.61 7.61
CA GLY A 60 13.07 -10.45 6.65
C GLY A 60 14.53 -10.02 6.55
N LYS A 61 15.23 -10.16 7.68
CA LYS A 61 16.67 -10.40 7.84
C LYS A 61 17.67 -9.39 7.22
N ASP A 62 18.54 -8.92 8.11
CA ASP A 62 19.82 -8.23 7.92
C ASP A 62 19.81 -6.81 7.39
N SER A 63 19.88 -5.86 8.33
CA SER A 63 20.87 -4.78 8.32
C SER A 63 20.96 -4.16 9.72
N SER A 64 21.86 -4.72 10.52
CA SER A 64 22.35 -4.13 11.74
C SER A 64 23.18 -2.87 11.43
N VAL A 65 22.59 -1.67 11.54
CA VAL A 65 23.28 -0.47 12.03
C VAL A 65 22.21 0.42 12.65
N SER A 66 22.36 0.67 13.94
CA SER A 66 21.65 1.70 14.70
C SER A 66 21.66 3.04 13.94
N GLN A 67 20.52 3.43 13.39
CA GLN A 67 20.27 4.80 12.93
C GLN A 67 19.08 5.38 13.69
N PRO A 68 19.04 6.71 13.90
CA PRO A 68 18.11 7.37 14.80
C PRO A 68 16.65 7.18 14.35
N GLU A 69 15.72 7.47 15.26
CA GLU A 69 14.24 7.45 15.20
C GLU A 69 13.55 8.16 14.01
N SER A 70 14.24 8.39 12.90
CA SER A 70 13.71 8.87 11.63
C SER A 70 13.90 7.83 10.52
N LEU A 71 13.57 6.56 10.78
CA LEU A 71 13.39 5.58 9.69
C LEU A 71 12.27 6.10 8.79
N LYS A 72 12.65 6.91 7.78
CA LYS A 72 11.80 7.47 6.74
C LYS A 72 10.87 6.37 6.27
N GLN A 73 9.60 6.45 6.66
CA GLN A 73 8.53 5.63 6.13
C GLN A 73 8.59 5.78 4.60
N ILE A 74 8.96 4.71 3.91
CA ILE A 74 9.05 4.72 2.46
C ILE A 74 7.63 4.69 1.93
N TYR A 75 7.26 5.72 1.18
CA TYR A 75 5.95 5.80 0.56
C TYR A 75 5.87 4.76 -0.56
N ASP A 76 4.75 4.05 -0.61
CA ASP A 76 4.54 2.98 -1.58
C ASP A 76 3.39 3.32 -2.52
N GLU A 77 2.23 3.65 -1.96
CA GLU A 77 0.99 3.86 -2.70
C GLU A 77 0.18 4.98 -2.03
N PHE A 78 -0.65 5.65 -2.80
CA PHE A 78 -1.65 6.59 -2.29
C PHE A 78 -3.03 6.20 -2.80
N CYS A 79 -4.07 6.49 -2.01
CA CYS A 79 -5.45 6.21 -2.41
C CYS A 79 -6.44 7.22 -1.81
N PRO A 80 -7.58 7.46 -2.47
CA PRO A 80 -8.63 8.37 -2.00
C PRO A 80 -9.53 7.75 -0.91
N ILE A 81 -9.29 6.49 -0.56
CA ILE A 81 -10.06 5.74 0.43
C ILE A 81 -9.23 4.61 1.03
N LEU A 82 -9.27 4.47 2.36
CA LEU A 82 -8.61 3.36 3.05
C LEU A 82 -9.47 2.09 2.98
N LEU A 83 -9.16 1.24 2.01
CA LEU A 83 -9.84 -0.05 1.87
C LEU A 83 -9.48 -1.00 3.01
N ASN A 84 -10.41 -1.91 3.36
CA ASN A 84 -10.19 -2.88 4.44
C ASN A 84 -8.94 -3.76 4.24
N GLN A 85 -8.52 -4.00 2.99
CA GLN A 85 -7.30 -4.77 2.71
C GLN A 85 -6.04 -4.09 3.24
N PHE A 86 -6.08 -2.76 3.44
CA PHE A 86 -4.95 -1.95 3.86
C PHE A 86 -5.01 -1.51 5.33
N LYS A 87 -6.06 -1.88 6.08
CA LYS A 87 -6.22 -1.46 7.49
C LYS A 87 -5.07 -1.89 8.41
N SER A 88 -4.41 -3.00 8.11
CA SER A 88 -3.24 -3.48 8.86
C SER A 88 -1.92 -2.85 8.41
N ARG A 89 -1.93 -2.14 7.29
CA ARG A 89 -0.76 -1.48 6.71
C ARG A 89 -0.50 -0.18 7.45
N GLU A 90 0.76 0.16 7.66
CA GLU A 90 1.12 1.51 8.14
C GLU A 90 0.71 2.54 7.08
N HIS A 91 0.00 3.58 7.50
CA HIS A 91 -0.58 4.60 6.62
C HIS A 91 -0.70 5.96 7.31
N THR A 92 -0.65 7.03 6.52
CA THR A 92 -0.96 8.41 6.95
C THR A 92 -2.24 8.86 6.27
N LYS A 93 -3.15 9.45 7.04
CA LYS A 93 -4.40 10.04 6.57
C LYS A 93 -4.24 11.56 6.37
N PHE A 94 -4.87 12.07 5.33
CA PHE A 94 -4.94 13.48 4.94
C PHE A 94 -6.39 13.89 4.78
N GLU A 95 -6.67 15.17 5.00
CA GLU A 95 -8.02 15.73 4.91
C GLU A 95 -8.61 15.58 3.50
N THR A 96 -7.79 15.78 2.47
CA THR A 96 -8.19 15.61 1.08
C THR A 96 -7.19 14.75 0.32
N PHE A 97 -7.66 14.14 -0.77
CA PHE A 97 -6.79 13.39 -1.67
C PHE A 97 -5.70 14.25 -2.30
N ASP A 98 -5.99 15.52 -2.62
CA ASP A 98 -5.01 16.46 -3.16
C ASP A 98 -3.84 16.70 -2.19
N LEU A 99 -4.12 16.85 -0.89
CA LEU A 99 -3.07 17.00 0.12
C LEU A 99 -2.19 15.74 0.24
N ALA A 100 -2.77 14.56 0.08
CA ALA A 100 -1.99 13.33 0.02
C ALA A 100 -1.12 13.26 -1.23
N LEU A 101 -1.59 13.74 -2.39
CA LEU A 101 -0.79 13.80 -3.62
C LEU A 101 0.38 14.78 -3.48
N ASP A 102 0.13 15.99 -2.98
CA ASP A 102 1.17 17.00 -2.76
C ASP A 102 2.28 16.45 -1.85
N GLU A 103 1.90 15.84 -0.72
CA GLU A 103 2.84 15.21 0.21
C GLU A 103 3.59 14.04 -0.45
N PHE A 104 2.88 13.16 -1.15
CA PHE A 104 3.48 11.99 -1.79
C PHE A 104 4.55 12.39 -2.80
N TYR A 105 4.22 13.32 -3.71
CA TYR A 105 5.13 13.75 -4.76
C TYR A 105 6.27 14.64 -4.26
N SER A 106 6.08 15.36 -3.14
CA SER A 106 7.18 16.10 -2.51
C SER A 106 8.33 15.20 -2.03
N LYS A 107 8.05 13.91 -1.75
CA LYS A 107 9.01 12.97 -1.12
C LYS A 107 9.42 11.80 -2.00
N ILE A 108 8.55 11.32 -2.90
CA ILE A 108 8.78 10.07 -3.64
C ILE A 108 10.05 10.13 -4.52
N GLU A 109 10.37 11.29 -5.09
CA GLU A 109 11.58 11.46 -5.91
C GLU A 109 12.85 11.33 -5.07
N SER A 110 12.89 11.98 -3.90
CA SER A 110 14.00 11.85 -2.95
C SER A 110 14.16 10.40 -2.49
N GLN A 111 13.05 9.72 -2.17
CA GLN A 111 13.08 8.31 -1.76
C GLN A 111 13.62 7.40 -2.87
N ARG A 112 13.20 7.60 -4.13
CA ARG A 112 13.71 6.84 -5.29
C ARG A 112 15.22 7.08 -5.49
N SER A 113 15.66 8.32 -5.38
CA SER A 113 17.08 8.67 -5.50
C SER A 113 17.93 7.99 -4.42
N GLU A 114 17.48 8.06 -3.15
CA GLU A 114 18.14 7.41 -2.02
C GLU A 114 18.22 5.89 -2.18
N GLN A 115 17.14 5.25 -2.67
CA GLN A 115 17.13 3.81 -2.93
C GLN A 115 18.11 3.42 -4.04
N GLN A 116 18.19 4.19 -5.12
CA GLN A 116 19.16 3.93 -6.20
C GLN A 116 20.60 4.10 -5.73
N HIS A 117 20.88 5.12 -4.90
CA HIS A 117 22.20 5.33 -4.32
C HIS A 117 22.62 4.13 -3.46
N LYS A 118 21.75 3.71 -2.53
CA LYS A 118 21.98 2.54 -1.67
C LYS A 118 22.21 1.26 -2.48
N ALA A 119 21.46 1.05 -3.55
CA ALA A 119 21.65 -0.11 -4.43
C ALA A 119 23.04 -0.12 -5.09
N LYS A 120 23.53 1.04 -5.53
CA LYS A 120 24.88 1.18 -6.11
C LYS A 120 25.98 0.92 -5.08
N GLU A 121 25.84 1.49 -3.87
CA GLU A 121 26.78 1.26 -2.77
C GLU A 121 26.85 -0.23 -2.39
N ASN A 122 25.69 -0.88 -2.21
CA ASN A 122 25.61 -2.30 -1.89
C ASN A 122 26.24 -3.17 -2.99
N SER A 123 26.02 -2.85 -4.27
CA SER A 123 26.63 -3.58 -5.38
C SER A 123 28.16 -3.44 -5.39
N ALA A 124 28.69 -2.24 -5.12
CA ALA A 124 30.13 -2.01 -5.02
C ALA A 124 30.75 -2.78 -3.85
N LEU A 125 30.13 -2.74 -2.67
CA LEU A 125 30.56 -3.49 -1.48
C LEU A 125 30.56 -5.01 -1.72
N GLN A 126 29.53 -5.55 -2.37
CA GLN A 126 29.47 -6.97 -2.73
C GLN A 126 30.60 -7.37 -3.68
N LYS A 127 30.96 -6.53 -4.66
CA LYS A 127 32.08 -6.79 -5.56
C LYS A 127 33.41 -6.82 -4.82
N LEU A 128 33.65 -5.86 -3.91
CA LEU A 128 34.85 -5.83 -3.08
C LEU A 128 34.97 -7.07 -2.18
N ASN A 129 33.87 -7.49 -1.55
CA ASN A 129 33.85 -8.69 -0.71
C ASN A 129 34.16 -9.97 -1.49
N LYS A 130 33.69 -10.10 -2.74
CA LYS A 130 34.03 -11.24 -3.60
C LYS A 130 35.52 -11.29 -3.91
N ILE A 131 36.12 -10.17 -4.32
CA ILE A 131 37.56 -10.11 -4.62
C ILE A 131 38.40 -10.50 -3.39
N ARG A 132 38.01 -10.04 -2.19
CA ARG A 132 38.71 -10.39 -0.95
C ARG A 132 38.62 -11.87 -0.61
N ASN A 133 37.49 -12.50 -0.87
CA ASN A 133 37.29 -13.92 -0.56
C ASN A 133 37.93 -14.86 -1.59
N ASP A 134 38.26 -14.35 -2.79
CA ASP A 134 38.94 -15.11 -3.85
C ASP A 134 40.48 -15.10 -3.70
N GLN A 135 41.04 -14.33 -2.75
CA GLN A 135 42.47 -14.30 -2.39
C GLN A 135 42.76 -15.12 -1.13
#